data_AF-X0VNX7-F1
#
_entry.id   AF-X0VNX7-F1
#
_cell.length_a   1.000
_cell.length_b   1.000
_cell.length_c   1.000
_cell.angle_alpha   90.00
_cell.angle_beta   90.00
_cell.angle_gamma   90.00
#
_symmetry.space_group_name_H-M   'P 1'
#
loop_
_entity.id
_entity.type
_entity.pdbx_description
1 polymer ?
#
loop_
_entity_poly.entity_id
_entity_poly.type
_entity_poly.pdbx_seq_one_letter_code
_entity_poly.pdbx_strand_id
1 'polypeptide(L)'
;MVTSGAIGAGMQALGMKKRPTRLPDLQMAAAVGQTRLMSRYDELFSTAGCKVGQVLLTHLDFHHKIRLTNARRTMENLIRNKVIPIVNENDVVADEEIKADLALGDNDLLASLVVKLIRADLLVILTTVDGVRERAESGRTSRIRYLETITKKTFAVVSGNNSQLSKGGMLSKLKAAQAVSKTGCSAIIANGRQIRILTRIMNGED
;
A
#
# COMPACT_ATOMS: atom_id res chain seq x y z
N MET A 1 -0.46 -1.94 9.41
CA MET A 1 -0.95 -1.04 8.35
C MET A 1 0.20 -0.64 7.46
N VAL A 2 0.01 -0.58 6.14
CA VAL A 2 0.99 -0.01 5.19
C VAL A 2 0.45 1.34 4.74
N THR A 3 1.26 2.39 4.87
CA THR A 3 0.85 3.77 4.56
C THR A 3 1.71 4.35 3.44
N SER A 4 1.18 5.36 2.74
CA SER A 4 1.94 6.24 1.85
C SER A 4 1.91 7.69 2.38
N GLY A 5 2.43 8.64 1.60
CA GLY A 5 2.19 10.06 1.81
C GLY A 5 3.33 10.85 2.47
N ALA A 6 4.46 10.21 2.79
CA ALA A 6 5.59 10.87 3.47
C ALA A 6 6.08 12.08 2.66
N ILE A 7 6.37 11.88 1.37
CA ILE A 7 6.80 12.98 0.48
C ILE A 7 5.76 14.11 0.44
N GLY A 8 4.46 13.79 0.37
CA GLY A 8 3.39 14.80 0.34
C GLY A 8 3.32 15.62 1.63
N ALA A 9 3.39 14.96 2.78
CA ALA A 9 3.43 15.62 4.09
C ALA A 9 4.68 16.51 4.24
N GLY A 10 5.82 16.06 3.73
CA GLY A 10 7.06 16.83 3.75
C GLY A 10 7.06 18.02 2.81
N MET A 11 6.52 17.86 1.60
CA MET A 11 6.34 18.97 0.66
C MET A 11 5.49 20.09 1.28
N GLN A 12 4.37 19.73 1.92
CA GLN A 12 3.53 20.70 2.63
C GLN A 12 4.31 21.41 3.73
N ALA A 13 5.07 20.65 4.54
CA ALA A 13 5.87 21.19 5.62
C ALA A 13 7.01 22.12 5.17
N LEU A 14 7.60 21.82 4.01
CA LEU A 14 8.71 22.57 3.42
C LEU A 14 8.23 23.73 2.52
N GLY A 15 6.92 23.96 2.40
CA GLY A 15 6.36 25.00 1.53
C GLY A 15 6.56 24.74 0.04
N MET A 16 6.81 23.49 -0.37
CA MET A 16 7.05 23.13 -1.76
C MET A 16 5.74 23.13 -2.56
N LYS A 17 5.65 24.01 -3.58
CA LYS A 17 4.47 24.12 -4.44
C LYS A 17 4.38 23.03 -5.52
N LYS A 18 5.51 22.45 -5.91
CA LYS A 18 5.61 21.40 -6.93
C LYS A 18 6.39 20.23 -6.38
N ARG A 19 6.05 19.02 -6.83
CA ARG A 19 6.79 17.81 -6.46
C ARG A 19 8.21 17.91 -7.01
N PRO A 20 9.26 17.77 -6.17
CA PRO A 20 10.63 17.78 -6.65
C PRO A 20 10.89 16.60 -7.59
N THR A 21 11.81 16.79 -8.54
CA THR A 21 12.21 15.76 -9.50
C THR A 21 13.55 15.13 -9.16
N ARG A 22 14.42 15.83 -8.44
CA ARG A 22 15.72 15.31 -8.00
C ARG A 22 15.53 14.37 -6.82
N LEU A 23 16.19 13.21 -6.82
CA LEU A 23 16.13 12.27 -5.70
C LEU A 23 16.50 12.86 -4.34
N PRO A 24 17.59 13.66 -4.19
CA PRO A 24 17.91 14.24 -2.88
C PRO A 24 16.79 15.10 -2.31
N ASP A 25 16.09 15.86 -3.17
CA ASP A 25 14.96 16.70 -2.76
C ASP A 25 13.73 15.85 -2.39
N LEU A 26 13.49 14.75 -3.10
CA LEU A 26 12.46 13.77 -2.77
C LEU A 26 12.73 13.06 -1.43
N GLN A 27 13.99 12.66 -1.20
CA GLN A 27 14.44 12.03 0.04
C GLN A 27 14.33 13.00 1.22
N MET A 28 14.72 14.26 1.04
CA MET A 28 14.55 15.31 2.04
C MET A 28 13.07 15.51 2.39
N ALA A 29 12.20 15.63 1.38
CA ALA A 29 10.76 15.73 1.62
C ALA A 29 10.21 14.48 2.34
N ALA A 30 10.63 13.29 1.95
CA ALA A 30 10.21 12.06 2.62
C ALA A 30 10.67 12.02 4.09
N ALA A 31 11.92 12.39 4.39
CA ALA A 31 12.46 12.43 5.75
C ALA A 31 11.65 13.38 6.65
N VAL A 32 11.37 14.59 6.18
CA VAL A 32 10.57 15.59 6.92
C VAL A 32 9.13 15.10 7.12
N GLY A 33 8.53 14.56 6.07
CA GLY A 33 7.12 14.17 6.11
C GLY A 33 6.86 12.86 6.85
N GLN A 34 7.82 11.93 6.89
CA GLN A 34 7.69 10.68 7.62
C GLN A 34 7.53 10.92 9.13
N THR A 35 8.30 11.85 9.71
CA THR A 35 8.15 12.25 11.12
C THR A 35 6.74 12.77 11.41
N ARG A 36 6.18 13.57 10.48
CA ARG A 36 4.83 14.14 10.62
C ARG A 36 3.74 13.08 10.48
N LEU A 37 3.88 12.16 9.53
CA LEU A 37 2.96 11.04 9.39
C LEU A 37 2.93 10.19 10.67
N MET A 38 4.10 9.86 11.21
CA MET A 38 4.17 9.06 12.44
C MET A 38 3.56 9.79 13.62
N SER A 39 3.85 11.08 13.80
CA SER A 39 3.22 11.90 14.84
C SER A 39 1.70 11.91 14.71
N ARG A 40 1.16 12.04 13.49
CA ARG A 40 -0.29 12.05 13.26
C ARG A 40 -0.93 10.68 13.53
N TYR A 41 -0.27 9.60 13.14
CA TYR A 41 -0.75 8.26 13.46
C TYR A 41 -0.72 8.00 14.97
N ASP A 42 0.36 8.35 15.64
CA ASP A 42 0.49 8.18 17.08
C ASP A 42 -0.60 8.94 17.84
N GLU A 43 -0.87 10.20 17.48
CA GLU A 43 -1.97 11.00 18.02
C GLU A 43 -3.32 10.28 17.84
N LEU A 44 -3.67 9.91 16.60
CA LEU A 44 -4.97 9.31 16.29
C LEU A 44 -5.16 7.95 16.95
N PHE A 45 -4.15 7.08 16.94
CA PHE A 45 -4.25 5.76 17.57
C PHE A 45 -4.24 5.85 19.09
N SER A 46 -3.52 6.80 19.68
CA SER A 46 -3.51 7.03 21.13
C SER A 46 -4.89 7.43 21.66
N THR A 47 -5.68 8.21 20.89
CA THR A 47 -7.08 8.51 21.27
C THR A 47 -7.96 7.26 21.39
N ALA A 48 -7.61 6.18 20.68
CA ALA A 48 -8.27 4.88 20.75
C ALA A 48 -7.55 3.89 21.70
N GLY A 49 -6.59 4.34 22.50
CA GLY A 49 -5.82 3.50 23.43
C GLY A 49 -4.86 2.51 22.75
N CYS A 50 -4.56 2.72 21.47
CA CYS A 50 -3.67 1.86 20.69
C CYS A 50 -2.26 2.43 20.63
N LYS A 51 -1.26 1.56 20.77
CA LYS A 51 0.15 1.91 20.56
C LYS A 51 0.53 1.63 19.11
N VAL A 52 1.37 2.49 18.53
CA VAL A 52 1.92 2.28 17.19
C VAL A 52 3.43 2.07 17.22
N GLY A 53 3.95 1.34 16.22
CA GLY A 53 5.37 1.14 16.02
C GLY A 53 5.75 1.37 14.56
N GLN A 54 6.74 2.22 14.31
CA GLN A 54 7.20 2.51 12.96
C GLN A 54 8.06 1.36 12.42
N VAL A 55 7.83 0.99 11.16
CA VAL A 55 8.67 0.04 10.44
C VAL A 55 8.94 0.59 9.04
N LEU A 56 10.21 0.88 8.74
CA LEU A 56 10.65 1.35 7.44
C LEU A 56 11.38 0.24 6.71
N LEU A 57 10.96 -0.09 5.49
CA LEU A 57 11.52 -1.16 4.68
C LEU A 57 11.84 -0.67 3.28
N THR A 58 12.82 -1.28 2.65
CA THR A 58 13.12 -1.13 1.22
C THR A 58 12.85 -2.45 0.50
N HIS A 59 12.73 -2.42 -0.82
CA HIS A 59 12.65 -3.64 -1.63
C HIS A 59 13.85 -4.58 -1.39
N LEU A 60 15.05 -4.03 -1.23
CA LEU A 60 16.28 -4.80 -0.98
C LEU A 60 16.24 -5.58 0.34
N ASP A 61 15.50 -5.11 1.34
CA ASP A 61 15.39 -5.81 2.63
C ASP A 61 14.69 -7.17 2.49
N PHE A 62 13.84 -7.34 1.47
CA PHE A 62 13.17 -8.60 1.18
C PHE A 62 14.05 -9.61 0.42
N HIS A 63 15.12 -9.15 -0.23
CA HIS A 63 16.11 -9.99 -0.90
C HIS A 63 17.27 -10.39 0.01
N HIS A 64 17.40 -9.76 1.19
CA HIS A 64 18.45 -10.05 2.14
C HIS A 64 17.96 -10.90 3.31
N LYS A 65 18.35 -12.17 3.37
CA LYS A 65 17.86 -13.18 4.35
C LYS A 65 17.87 -12.70 5.81
N ILE A 66 18.94 -12.06 6.25
CA ILE A 66 19.07 -11.54 7.63
C ILE A 66 18.08 -10.40 7.89
N ARG A 67 18.02 -9.40 7.00
CA ARG A 67 17.13 -8.24 7.16
C ARG A 67 15.66 -8.66 7.13
N LEU A 68 15.29 -9.55 6.21
CA LEU A 68 13.96 -10.15 6.15
C LEU A 68 13.60 -10.88 7.45
N THR A 69 14.52 -11.67 8.01
CA THR A 69 14.30 -12.40 9.27
C THR A 69 14.11 -11.43 10.45
N ASN A 70 14.90 -10.37 10.51
CA ASN A 70 14.78 -9.34 11.55
C ASN A 70 13.46 -8.58 11.43
N ALA A 71 13.10 -8.12 10.22
CA ALA A 71 11.82 -7.46 9.95
C ALA A 71 10.64 -8.34 10.37
N ARG A 72 10.67 -9.64 10.02
CA ARG A 72 9.65 -10.60 10.43
C ARG A 72 9.51 -10.67 11.96
N ARG A 73 10.62 -10.93 12.66
CA ARG A 73 10.63 -11.07 14.13
C ARG A 73 10.12 -9.81 14.83
N THR A 74 10.52 -8.64 14.34
CA THR A 74 10.05 -7.35 14.86
C THR A 74 8.55 -7.17 14.65
N MET A 75 8.05 -7.44 13.43
CA MET A 75 6.62 -7.33 13.12
C MET A 75 5.78 -8.29 13.98
N GLU A 76 6.20 -9.55 14.12
CA GLU A 76 5.55 -10.55 14.97
C GLU A 76 5.56 -10.13 16.45
N ASN A 77 6.65 -9.51 16.93
CA ASN A 77 6.73 -8.98 18.30
C ASN A 77 5.80 -7.79 18.53
N LEU A 78 5.72 -6.85 17.59
CA LEU A 78 4.81 -5.70 17.69
C LEU A 78 3.36 -6.19 17.81
N ILE A 79 2.94 -7.09 16.92
CA ILE A 79 1.58 -7.64 16.91
C ILE A 79 1.29 -8.41 18.20
N ARG A 80 2.21 -9.28 18.66
CA ARG A 80 2.04 -10.03 19.92
C ARG A 80 1.86 -9.14 21.14
N ASN A 81 2.47 -7.95 21.14
CA ASN A 81 2.37 -6.97 22.22
C ASN A 81 1.26 -5.94 21.99
N LYS A 82 0.32 -6.20 21.07
CA LYS A 82 -0.79 -5.30 20.73
C LYS A 82 -0.33 -3.90 20.27
N VAL A 83 0.86 -3.82 19.67
CA VAL A 83 1.37 -2.61 19.02
C VAL A 83 1.08 -2.70 17.53
N ILE A 84 0.43 -1.68 16.98
CA ILE A 84 0.05 -1.64 15.57
C ILE A 84 1.27 -1.23 14.74
N PRO A 85 1.82 -2.11 13.87
CA PRO A 85 2.92 -1.72 13.00
C PRO A 85 2.42 -0.77 11.90
N ILE A 86 3.07 0.38 11.78
CA ILE A 86 2.88 1.36 10.70
C ILE A 86 4.07 1.22 9.76
N VAL A 87 3.84 0.52 8.65
CA VAL A 87 4.87 0.19 7.66
C VAL A 87 4.84 1.23 6.54
N ASN A 88 6.00 1.73 6.15
CA ASN A 88 6.17 2.55 4.95
C ASN A 88 7.50 2.21 4.28
N GLU A 89 7.67 2.61 3.03
CA GLU A 89 8.96 2.53 2.36
C GLU A 89 9.98 3.46 3.02
N ASN A 90 11.23 3.00 3.14
CA ASN A 90 12.34 3.83 3.59
C ASN A 90 12.87 4.69 2.43
N ASP A 91 12.07 5.69 2.06
CA ASP A 91 12.32 6.59 0.93
C ASP A 91 13.71 7.24 0.93
N VAL A 92 14.29 7.47 2.11
CA VAL A 92 15.57 8.18 2.32
C VAL A 92 16.77 7.36 1.85
N VAL A 93 16.66 6.03 1.89
CA VAL A 93 17.75 5.11 1.50
C VAL A 93 17.37 4.24 0.29
N ALA A 94 16.16 4.42 -0.25
CA ALA A 94 15.72 3.76 -1.47
C ALA A 94 16.40 4.41 -2.70
N ASP A 95 16.93 3.56 -3.58
CA ASP A 95 17.68 3.94 -4.79
C ASP A 95 16.75 4.43 -5.93
N GLU A 96 17.24 5.32 -6.78
CA GLU A 96 16.55 5.87 -7.96
C GLU A 96 16.28 4.80 -9.03
N GLU A 97 17.21 3.86 -9.24
CA GLU A 97 17.03 2.78 -10.23
C GLU A 97 15.87 1.85 -9.85
N ILE A 98 15.77 1.51 -8.56
CA ILE A 98 14.67 0.74 -7.99
C ILE A 98 13.37 1.54 -8.08
N LYS A 99 13.40 2.85 -7.78
CA LYS A 99 12.24 3.73 -7.92
C LYS A 99 11.78 3.89 -9.38
N ALA A 100 12.67 3.90 -10.37
CA ALA A 100 12.30 4.02 -11.77
C ALA A 100 11.64 2.74 -12.32
N ASP A 101 12.15 1.56 -11.94
CA ASP A 101 11.58 0.27 -12.33
C ASP A 101 10.29 -0.09 -11.55
N LEU A 102 10.10 0.47 -10.34
CA LEU A 102 8.99 0.15 -9.43
C LEU A 102 7.99 1.29 -9.19
N ALA A 103 8.20 2.50 -9.73
CA ALA A 103 7.39 3.73 -9.59
C ALA A 103 5.87 3.59 -9.84
N LEU A 104 5.39 2.41 -10.25
CA LEU A 104 4.00 2.02 -10.29
C LEU A 104 3.62 1.17 -9.07
N GLY A 105 3.29 1.83 -7.96
CA GLY A 105 2.58 1.20 -6.83
C GLY A 105 3.47 0.58 -5.76
N ASP A 106 4.55 1.27 -5.36
CA ASP A 106 5.52 0.84 -4.35
C ASP A 106 4.87 0.27 -3.09
N ASN A 107 3.84 0.94 -2.57
CA ASN A 107 3.16 0.48 -1.35
C ASN A 107 2.15 -0.66 -1.57
N ASP A 108 1.62 -0.85 -2.78
CA ASP A 108 0.80 -2.03 -3.11
C ASP A 108 1.69 -3.29 -3.11
N LEU A 109 2.87 -3.19 -3.74
CA LEU A 109 3.87 -4.26 -3.72
C LEU A 109 4.42 -4.50 -2.32
N LEU A 110 4.81 -3.43 -1.59
CA LEU A 110 5.25 -3.53 -0.20
C LEU A 110 4.20 -4.21 0.67
N ALA A 111 2.91 -3.87 0.51
CA ALA A 111 1.84 -4.52 1.23
C ALA A 111 1.75 -6.02 0.92
N SER A 112 1.91 -6.42 -0.33
CA SER A 112 1.96 -7.85 -0.69
C SER A 112 3.17 -8.58 -0.07
N LEU A 113 4.33 -7.92 0.01
CA LEU A 113 5.53 -8.46 0.63
C LEU A 113 5.38 -8.58 2.15
N VAL A 114 4.75 -7.58 2.79
CA VAL A 114 4.42 -7.60 4.22
C VAL A 114 3.43 -8.72 4.54
N VAL A 115 2.40 -8.94 3.72
CA VAL A 115 1.45 -10.06 3.87
C VAL A 115 2.20 -11.39 3.90
N LYS A 116 3.13 -11.61 2.96
CA LYS A 116 3.97 -12.81 2.93
C LYS A 116 4.88 -12.90 4.16
N LEU A 117 5.44 -11.77 4.62
CA LEU A 117 6.33 -11.70 5.77
C LEU A 117 5.65 -12.19 7.05
N ILE A 118 4.45 -11.68 7.33
CA ILE A 118 3.69 -11.94 8.56
C ILE A 118 2.67 -13.07 8.43
N ARG A 119 2.51 -13.64 7.22
CA ARG A 119 1.47 -14.63 6.88
C ARG A 119 0.06 -14.12 7.21
N ALA A 120 -0.28 -12.95 6.72
CA ALA A 120 -1.61 -12.37 6.94
C ALA A 120 -2.69 -13.14 6.17
N ASP A 121 -3.88 -13.24 6.76
CA ASP A 121 -5.04 -13.93 6.16
C ASP A 121 -5.76 -13.05 5.12
N LEU A 122 -5.71 -11.73 5.29
CA LEU A 122 -6.42 -10.75 4.47
C LEU A 122 -5.56 -9.51 4.18
N LEU A 123 -5.53 -9.10 2.91
CA LEU A 123 -5.04 -7.81 2.46
C LEU A 123 -6.22 -6.90 2.06
N VAL A 124 -6.36 -5.75 2.73
CA VAL A 124 -7.33 -4.72 2.33
C VAL A 124 -6.58 -3.52 1.73
N ILE A 125 -6.84 -3.24 0.45
CA ILE A 125 -6.29 -2.11 -0.29
C ILE A 125 -7.36 -1.01 -0.36
N LEU A 126 -7.17 0.06 0.42
CA LEU A 126 -8.04 1.23 0.41
C LEU A 126 -7.59 2.21 -0.67
N THR A 127 -8.49 2.53 -1.61
CA THR A 127 -8.19 3.44 -2.73
C THR A 127 -9.38 4.38 -3.01
N THR A 128 -9.32 5.19 -4.06
CA THR A 128 -10.40 6.12 -4.44
C THR A 128 -11.51 5.45 -5.24
N VAL A 129 -11.26 4.24 -5.74
CA VAL A 129 -12.22 3.40 -6.47
C VAL A 129 -12.64 2.21 -5.61
N ASP A 130 -13.80 1.66 -5.93
CA ASP A 130 -14.49 0.61 -5.16
C ASP A 130 -14.23 -0.80 -5.66
N GLY A 131 -13.34 -0.99 -6.65
CA GLY A 131 -12.96 -2.28 -7.19
C GLY A 131 -12.52 -2.23 -8.66
N VAL A 132 -12.25 -3.40 -9.23
CA VAL A 132 -11.95 -3.58 -10.65
C VAL A 132 -13.23 -3.40 -11.45
N ARG A 133 -13.13 -2.73 -12.60
CA ARG A 133 -14.27 -2.46 -13.48
C ARG A 133 -14.07 -3.12 -14.84
N GLU A 134 -15.13 -3.75 -15.33
CA GLU A 134 -15.20 -4.36 -16.66
C GLU A 134 -16.21 -3.61 -17.53
N ARG A 135 -15.85 -3.42 -18.80
CA ARG A 135 -16.72 -2.81 -19.81
C ARG A 135 -17.38 -3.92 -20.62
N ALA A 136 -18.71 -3.97 -20.59
CA ALA A 136 -19.49 -4.86 -21.42
C ALA A 136 -19.49 -4.40 -22.89
N GLU A 137 -19.84 -5.29 -23.82
CA GLU A 137 -19.98 -4.97 -25.26
C GLU A 137 -20.99 -3.84 -25.52
N SER A 138 -22.00 -3.71 -24.66
CA SER A 138 -22.96 -2.59 -24.65
C SER A 138 -22.34 -1.23 -24.33
N GLY A 139 -21.04 -1.17 -24.01
CA GLY A 139 -20.31 0.02 -23.61
C GLY A 139 -20.47 0.40 -22.14
N ARG A 140 -21.37 -0.24 -21.38
CA ARG A 140 -21.56 -0.01 -19.94
C ARG A 140 -20.43 -0.62 -19.12
N THR A 141 -20.06 0.06 -18.04
CA THR A 141 -19.00 -0.38 -17.12
C THR A 141 -19.58 -0.78 -15.77
N SER A 142 -19.19 -1.95 -15.25
CA SER A 142 -19.66 -2.47 -13.96
C SER A 142 -18.51 -2.94 -13.07
N ARG A 143 -18.71 -2.96 -11.74
CA ARG A 143 -17.73 -3.47 -10.77
C ARG A 143 -17.75 -5.00 -10.81
N ILE A 144 -16.58 -5.62 -10.92
CA ILE A 144 -16.42 -7.05 -10.70
C ILE A 144 -16.46 -7.30 -9.19
N ARG A 145 -17.51 -7.97 -8.71
CA ARG A 145 -17.72 -8.24 -7.27
C ARG A 145 -16.73 -9.24 -6.70
N TYR A 146 -16.39 -10.27 -7.46
CA TYR A 146 -15.52 -11.34 -7.01
C TYR A 146 -14.64 -11.84 -8.15
N LEU A 147 -13.37 -12.07 -7.85
CA LEU A 147 -12.39 -12.65 -8.76
C LEU A 147 -11.80 -13.88 -8.08
N GLU A 148 -12.26 -15.07 -8.48
CA GLU A 148 -11.72 -16.34 -7.96
C GLU A 148 -10.24 -16.51 -8.33
N THR A 149 -9.86 -16.11 -9.55
CA THR A 149 -8.48 -16.15 -10.00
C THR A 149 -8.15 -14.91 -10.83
N ILE A 150 -6.99 -14.30 -10.55
CA ILE A 150 -6.46 -13.19 -11.32
C ILE A 150 -5.60 -13.74 -12.46
N THR A 151 -6.12 -13.64 -13.69
CA THR A 151 -5.49 -14.19 -14.90
C THR A 151 -5.01 -13.09 -15.85
N LYS A 152 -4.36 -13.48 -16.96
CA LYS A 152 -4.01 -12.54 -18.05
C LYS A 152 -5.24 -11.79 -18.59
N LYS A 153 -6.42 -12.42 -18.61
CA LYS A 153 -7.68 -11.75 -19.01
C LYS A 153 -8.05 -10.63 -18.04
N THR A 154 -7.95 -10.88 -16.73
CA THR A 154 -8.21 -9.86 -15.70
C THR A 154 -7.29 -8.64 -15.87
N PHE A 155 -6.01 -8.87 -16.20
CA PHE A 155 -5.09 -7.77 -16.50
C PHE A 155 -5.44 -7.03 -17.79
N ALA A 156 -5.87 -7.74 -18.84
CA ALA A 156 -6.27 -7.11 -20.10
C ALA A 156 -7.46 -6.15 -19.94
N VAL A 157 -8.44 -6.51 -19.09
CA VAL A 157 -9.58 -5.65 -18.74
C VAL A 157 -9.12 -4.32 -18.12
N VAL A 158 -8.06 -4.34 -17.31
CA VAL A 158 -7.53 -3.14 -16.66
C VAL A 158 -6.63 -2.33 -17.60
N SER A 159 -5.82 -2.99 -18.43
CA SER A 159 -4.94 -2.32 -19.39
C SER A 159 -5.67 -1.65 -20.56
N GLY A 160 -6.87 -2.14 -20.93
CA GLY A 160 -7.69 -1.53 -21.99
C GLY A 160 -8.38 -0.22 -21.58
N ASN A 161 -8.47 0.06 -20.27
CA ASN A 161 -9.02 1.30 -19.73
C ASN A 161 -7.90 2.34 -19.56
N ASN A 162 -7.44 2.92 -20.68
CA ASN A 162 -6.41 3.98 -20.73
C ASN A 162 -6.87 5.31 -20.09
N SER A 163 -7.12 5.34 -18.79
CA SER A 163 -7.14 6.61 -18.04
C SER A 163 -5.69 7.01 -17.74
N GLN A 164 -5.15 7.92 -18.55
CA GLN A 164 -3.78 8.44 -18.57
C GLN A 164 -3.25 9.09 -17.26
N LEU A 165 -3.88 8.92 -16.09
CA LEU A 165 -3.60 9.79 -14.93
C LEU A 165 -3.45 9.11 -13.56
N SER A 166 -2.88 7.91 -13.48
CA SER A 166 -2.51 7.35 -12.17
C SER A 166 -1.22 6.53 -12.22
N LYS A 167 -0.12 7.13 -11.77
CA LYS A 167 1.07 6.38 -11.32
C LYS A 167 0.62 5.48 -10.14
N GLY A 168 0.69 4.15 -10.27
CA GLY A 168 0.22 3.21 -9.25
C GLY A 168 -1.30 2.93 -9.23
N GLY A 169 -1.94 2.87 -10.41
CA GLY A 169 -3.39 2.70 -10.58
C GLY A 169 -3.98 1.34 -10.20
N MET A 170 -4.99 0.88 -10.93
CA MET A 170 -5.64 -0.42 -10.67
C MET A 170 -4.72 -1.61 -10.98
N LEU A 171 -3.78 -1.44 -11.92
CA LEU A 171 -2.84 -2.48 -12.31
C LEU A 171 -1.94 -2.94 -11.15
N SER A 172 -1.38 -2.01 -10.36
CA SER A 172 -0.52 -2.35 -9.21
C SER A 172 -1.31 -3.09 -8.13
N LYS A 173 -2.56 -2.69 -7.88
CA LYS A 173 -3.46 -3.32 -6.91
C LYS A 173 -3.81 -4.74 -7.32
N LEU A 174 -4.09 -4.95 -8.60
CA LEU A 174 -4.29 -6.29 -9.15
C LEU A 174 -3.03 -7.15 -9.05
N LYS A 175 -1.83 -6.60 -9.30
CA LYS A 175 -0.56 -7.32 -9.11
C LYS A 175 -0.37 -7.73 -7.66
N ALA A 176 -0.60 -6.81 -6.71
CA ALA A 176 -0.52 -7.10 -5.28
C ALA A 176 -1.54 -8.16 -4.85
N ALA A 177 -2.80 -8.03 -5.28
CA ALA A 177 -3.87 -9.01 -5.03
C ALA A 177 -3.53 -10.40 -5.62
N GLN A 178 -2.94 -10.45 -6.81
CA GLN A 178 -2.47 -11.69 -7.42
C GLN A 178 -1.30 -12.31 -6.63
N ALA A 179 -0.37 -11.49 -6.15
CA ALA A 179 0.77 -11.95 -5.39
C ALA A 179 0.35 -12.61 -4.06
N VAL A 180 -0.62 -12.03 -3.36
CA VAL A 180 -1.08 -12.56 -2.06
C VAL A 180 -2.08 -13.72 -2.19
N SER A 181 -2.92 -13.74 -3.24
CA SER A 181 -3.83 -14.88 -3.49
C SER A 181 -3.08 -16.17 -3.74
N LYS A 182 -1.91 -16.11 -4.38
CA LYS A 182 -1.00 -17.27 -4.55
C LYS A 182 -0.44 -17.83 -3.24
N THR A 183 -0.53 -17.07 -2.14
CA THR A 183 -0.09 -17.53 -0.80
C THR A 183 -1.27 -17.92 0.09
N GLY A 184 -2.48 -18.06 -0.45
CA GLY A 184 -3.69 -18.38 0.31
C GLY A 184 -4.31 -17.18 1.06
N CYS A 185 -3.80 -15.97 0.85
CA CYS A 185 -4.33 -14.76 1.46
C CYS A 185 -5.38 -14.12 0.54
N SER A 186 -6.55 -13.76 1.09
CA SER A 186 -7.57 -13.03 0.34
C SER A 186 -7.18 -11.57 0.17
N ALA A 187 -7.62 -10.94 -0.93
CA ALA A 187 -7.41 -9.51 -1.16
C ALA A 187 -8.72 -8.80 -1.47
N ILE A 188 -8.94 -7.65 -0.85
CA ILE A 188 -10.11 -6.78 -1.06
C ILE A 188 -9.63 -5.41 -1.50
N ILE A 189 -10.19 -4.88 -2.59
CA ILE A 189 -9.99 -3.51 -3.03
C ILE A 189 -11.27 -2.74 -2.74
N ALA A 190 -11.17 -1.69 -1.92
CA ALA A 190 -12.34 -0.92 -1.49
C ALA A 190 -12.08 0.58 -1.49
N ASN A 191 -13.17 1.36 -1.52
CA ASN A 191 -13.06 2.81 -1.49
C ASN A 191 -12.79 3.29 -0.05
N GLY A 192 -11.58 3.79 0.19
CA GLY A 192 -11.14 4.28 1.50
C GLY A 192 -11.88 5.51 2.02
N ARG A 193 -12.68 6.19 1.17
CA ARG A 193 -13.52 7.32 1.58
C ARG A 193 -14.89 6.89 2.09
N GLN A 194 -15.27 5.62 1.94
CA GLN A 194 -16.52 5.13 2.49
C GLN A 194 -16.43 5.01 4.01
N ILE A 195 -17.42 5.57 4.70
CA ILE A 195 -17.52 5.54 6.16
C ILE A 195 -17.61 4.09 6.63
N ARG A 196 -16.83 3.75 7.66
CA ARG A 196 -16.79 2.42 8.28
C ARG A 196 -16.48 1.26 7.32
N ILE A 197 -15.82 1.53 6.19
CA ILE A 197 -15.54 0.50 5.17
C ILE A 197 -14.79 -0.71 5.74
N LEU A 198 -13.84 -0.51 6.65
CA LEU A 198 -13.13 -1.62 7.29
C LEU A 198 -14.07 -2.47 8.15
N THR A 199 -14.96 -1.86 8.94
CA THR A 199 -15.96 -2.59 9.73
C THR A 199 -16.90 -3.40 8.84
N ARG A 200 -17.38 -2.79 7.75
CA ARG A 200 -18.26 -3.46 6.78
C ARG A 200 -17.58 -4.67 6.13
N ILE A 201 -16.33 -4.51 5.70
CA ILE A 201 -15.51 -5.60 5.15
C ILE A 201 -15.36 -6.73 6.18
N MET A 202 -15.05 -6.41 7.43
CA MET A 202 -14.89 -7.42 8.49
C MET A 202 -16.20 -8.15 8.84
N ASN A 203 -17.35 -7.53 8.57
CA ASN A 203 -18.67 -8.15 8.70
C ASN A 203 -19.08 -8.97 7.46
N GLY A 204 -18.27 -9.00 6.39
CA GLY A 204 -18.58 -9.68 5.14
C GLY A 204 -19.54 -8.92 4.22
N GLU A 205 -19.68 -7.60 4.40
CA GLU A 205 -20.52 -6.74 3.54
C GLU A 205 -19.76 -6.26 2.29
N ASP A 206 -20.47 -6.20 1.15
CA ASP A 206 -19.98 -5.74 -0.17
C ASP A 206 -20.14 -4.22 -0.44
#